data_AF-A0A925QJK5-F1
#
_entry.id   AF-A0A925QJK5-F1
#
_cell.length_a   1.000
_cell.length_b   1.000
_cell.length_c   1.000
_cell.angle_alpha   90.00
_cell.angle_beta   90.00
_cell.angle_gamma   90.00
#
_symmetry.space_group_name_H-M   'P 1'
#
loop_
_entity.id
_entity.type
_entity.pdbx_description
1 polymer ?
#
loop_
_entity_poly.entity_id
_entity_poly.type
_entity_poly.pdbx_seq_one_letter_code
_entity_poly.pdbx_strand_id
1 'polypeptide(L)'
;MNRRKLLSTLLSIPLATIAAPLSFNQNTANPDKLKRQSPGVFWPNDARIAVSVTIMFEAESGQADAWQAGPAGTLQEKKRFPNFYNIQGRTYGAKEGIPRLLDMLDRLHIRGTSFMIGQAIDRYPDLA
;
A
#
# COMPACT_ATOMS: atom_id res chain seq x y z
N MET A 1 -28.54 1.75 -23.16
CA MET A 1 -27.50 2.77 -22.97
C MET A 1 -26.34 2.47 -23.91
N ASN A 2 -26.28 3.14 -25.07
CA ASN A 2 -25.42 2.77 -26.22
C ASN A 2 -24.18 3.67 -26.32
N ARG A 3 -22.99 3.05 -26.30
CA ARG A 3 -21.65 3.68 -26.25
C ARG A 3 -21.09 4.06 -27.64
N ARG A 4 -21.89 4.71 -28.49
CA ARG A 4 -21.46 5.07 -29.86
C ARG A 4 -22.06 6.41 -30.28
N LYS A 5 -21.50 7.52 -29.80
CA LYS A 5 -21.70 8.89 -30.32
C LYS A 5 -20.85 9.88 -29.53
N LEU A 6 -19.53 9.88 -29.73
CA LEU A 6 -18.66 10.90 -29.14
C LEU A 6 -17.38 11.12 -29.97
N LEU A 7 -17.55 11.23 -31.29
CA LEU A 7 -16.51 11.72 -32.20
C LEU A 7 -17.18 12.55 -33.29
N SER A 8 -17.39 13.82 -32.99
CA SER A 8 -17.33 14.96 -33.93
C SER A 8 -17.99 16.15 -33.24
N THR A 9 -17.23 17.24 -33.08
CA THR A 9 -17.62 18.63 -33.40
C THR A 9 -16.53 19.54 -32.83
N LEU A 10 -15.64 19.99 -33.73
CA LEU A 10 -14.79 21.16 -33.53
C LEU A 10 -15.69 22.39 -33.59
N LEU A 11 -15.65 23.27 -32.60
CA LEU A 11 -16.04 24.67 -32.79
C LEU A 11 -14.97 25.59 -32.18
N SER A 12 -14.34 26.31 -33.09
CA SER A 12 -13.53 27.51 -32.93
C SER A 12 -14.07 28.50 -31.90
N ILE A 13 -13.22 28.90 -30.94
CA ILE A 13 -13.47 30.04 -30.04
C ILE A 13 -12.68 31.24 -30.58
N PRO A 14 -13.29 32.40 -30.85
CA PRO A 14 -12.58 33.60 -31.26
C PRO A 14 -11.75 34.16 -30.10
N LEU A 15 -10.52 34.54 -30.40
CA LEU A 15 -9.58 35.18 -29.48
C LEU A 15 -10.04 36.63 -29.24
N ALA A 16 -10.76 36.88 -28.15
CA ALA A 16 -11.04 38.22 -27.66
C ALA A 16 -9.98 38.61 -26.63
N THR A 17 -9.04 39.46 -27.03
CA THR A 17 -7.99 40.05 -26.20
C THR A 17 -8.60 41.08 -25.24
N ILE A 18 -8.87 40.69 -24.00
CA ILE A 18 -9.15 41.64 -22.91
C ILE A 18 -7.83 41.84 -22.16
N ALA A 19 -7.15 42.95 -22.47
CA ALA A 19 -6.01 43.42 -21.70
C ALA A 19 -6.53 44.17 -20.45
N ALA A 20 -6.76 43.44 -19.36
CA ALA A 20 -6.87 44.04 -18.04
C ALA A 20 -5.47 43.98 -17.39
N PRO A 21 -4.90 45.09 -16.89
CA PRO A 21 -3.69 45.00 -16.10
C PRO A 21 -4.01 44.22 -14.83
N LEU A 22 -3.43 43.03 -14.70
CA LEU A 22 -3.33 42.31 -13.45
C LEU A 22 -2.49 43.18 -12.50
N SER A 23 -3.15 43.99 -11.69
CA SER A 23 -2.52 44.61 -10.53
C SER A 23 -2.12 43.49 -9.57
N PHE A 24 -0.86 43.07 -9.64
CA PHE A 24 -0.25 42.25 -8.61
C PHE A 24 -0.26 43.09 -7.33
N ASN A 25 -1.22 42.80 -6.44
CA ASN A 25 -1.17 43.31 -5.09
C ASN A 25 0.04 42.64 -4.44
N GLN A 26 1.16 43.37 -4.36
CA GLN A 26 2.31 42.98 -3.57
C GLN A 26 1.92 43.15 -2.11
N ASN A 27 1.08 42.23 -1.63
CA ASN A 27 1.00 41.93 -0.23
C ASN A 27 2.42 41.46 0.11
N THR A 28 3.22 42.37 0.63
CA THR A 28 4.55 42.08 1.16
C THR A 28 4.30 41.15 2.33
N ALA A 29 4.22 39.86 2.02
CA ALA A 29 4.28 38.80 3.02
C ALA A 29 5.59 39.04 3.75
N ASN A 30 5.50 39.68 4.90
CA ASN A 30 6.65 40.01 5.73
C ASN A 30 7.40 38.70 5.96
N PRO A 31 8.63 38.53 5.43
CA PRO A 31 9.35 37.27 5.54
C PRO A 31 9.63 36.92 7.01
N ASP A 32 9.58 37.90 7.92
CA ASP A 32 9.76 37.70 9.37
C ASP A 32 8.55 37.05 10.08
N LYS A 33 7.40 36.88 9.41
CA LYS A 33 6.22 36.21 9.98
C LYS A 33 6.09 34.73 9.66
N LEU A 34 7.08 34.14 8.99
CA LEU A 34 7.26 32.69 9.02
C LEU A 34 8.26 32.32 10.13
N LYS A 35 7.92 32.67 11.38
CA LYS A 35 8.42 31.86 12.49
C LYS A 35 7.89 30.45 12.23
N ARG A 36 8.71 29.61 11.59
CA ARG A 36 8.62 28.16 11.78
C ARG A 36 8.57 28.03 13.30
N GLN A 37 7.40 27.72 13.85
CA GLN A 37 7.35 27.19 15.20
C GLN A 37 8.41 26.10 15.17
N SER A 38 9.46 26.25 15.98
CA SER A 38 10.32 25.12 16.31
C SER A 38 9.32 24.03 16.66
N PRO A 39 9.21 22.97 15.85
CA PRO A 39 8.17 21.98 16.10
C PRO A 39 8.43 21.56 17.53
N GLY A 40 7.51 21.87 18.43
CA GLY A 40 7.60 21.37 19.80
C GLY A 40 7.79 19.87 19.72
N VAL A 41 8.46 19.29 20.71
CA VAL A 41 8.73 17.84 20.76
C VAL A 41 7.45 17.07 20.38
N PHE A 42 7.39 16.60 19.13
CA PHE A 42 6.18 15.99 18.56
C PHE A 42 6.15 14.50 18.87
N TRP A 43 7.32 13.87 18.77
CA TRP A 43 7.52 12.48 19.14
C TRP A 43 8.07 12.38 20.56
N PRO A 44 7.68 11.36 21.34
CA PRO A 44 8.26 11.12 22.66
C PRO A 44 9.79 11.10 22.62
N ASN A 45 10.42 11.53 23.72
CA ASN A 45 11.88 11.53 23.89
C ASN A 45 12.65 12.37 22.85
N ASP A 46 12.03 13.39 22.27
CA ASP A 46 12.66 14.27 21.26
C ASP A 46 13.19 13.51 20.02
N ALA A 47 12.51 12.40 19.68
CA ALA A 47 12.86 11.60 18.52
C ALA A 47 12.65 12.39 17.23
N ARG A 48 13.65 12.34 16.33
CA ARG A 48 13.61 13.03 15.03
C ARG A 48 12.85 12.24 13.95
N ILE A 49 12.65 10.94 14.18
CA ILE A 49 11.97 10.03 13.27
C ILE A 49 11.15 9.02 14.09
N ALA A 50 9.96 8.70 13.61
CA ALA A 50 9.16 7.58 14.10
C ALA A 50 9.20 6.46 13.05
N VAL A 51 9.47 5.24 13.49
CA VAL A 51 9.50 4.04 12.65
C VAL A 51 8.42 3.09 13.14
N SER A 52 7.53 2.67 12.23
CA SER A 52 6.53 1.64 12.50
C SER A 52 6.91 0.37 11.78
N VAL A 53 7.08 -0.72 12.53
CA VAL A 53 7.27 -2.06 11.97
C VAL A 53 5.92 -2.75 11.91
N THR A 54 5.47 -3.07 10.70
CA THR A 54 4.18 -3.74 10.47
C THR A 54 4.39 -5.08 9.78
N ILE A 55 3.77 -6.12 10.32
CA ILE A 55 3.84 -7.50 9.80
C ILE A 55 2.52 -7.85 9.12
N MET A 56 2.58 -8.40 7.92
CA MET A 56 1.40 -8.95 7.25
C MET A 56 1.29 -10.43 7.63
N PHE A 57 0.21 -10.82 8.30
CA PHE A 57 -0.08 -12.22 8.60
C PHE A 57 -1.16 -12.75 7.68
N GLU A 58 -0.70 -13.26 6.53
CA GLU A 58 -1.53 -13.70 5.41
C GLU A 58 -1.32 -15.19 5.08
N ALA A 59 -0.87 -15.97 6.07
CA ALA A 59 -0.56 -17.37 5.87
C ALA A 59 -1.81 -18.19 5.54
N GLU A 60 -1.70 -19.00 4.48
CA GLU A 60 -2.68 -20.03 4.09
C GLU A 60 -4.18 -19.60 4.09
N SER A 61 -4.47 -18.34 3.76
CA SER A 61 -5.84 -17.85 3.61
C SER A 61 -6.29 -17.98 2.16
N GLY A 62 -7.04 -19.03 1.81
CA GLY A 62 -8.01 -19.12 0.68
C GLY A 62 -7.77 -18.34 -0.63
N GLN A 63 -6.54 -18.00 -0.97
CA GLN A 63 -6.21 -17.01 -1.99
C GLN A 63 -6.32 -17.62 -3.38
N ALA A 64 -6.75 -16.81 -4.36
CA ALA A 64 -6.99 -17.25 -5.73
C ALA A 64 -5.74 -17.83 -6.42
N ASP A 65 -4.56 -17.47 -5.93
CA ASP A 65 -3.26 -17.88 -6.47
C ASP A 65 -2.73 -19.20 -5.88
N ALA A 66 -3.48 -19.83 -4.97
CA ALA A 66 -3.27 -21.21 -4.56
C ALA A 66 -3.52 -22.19 -5.72
N TRP A 67 -4.14 -21.72 -6.80
CA TRP A 67 -4.40 -22.48 -8.03
C TRP A 67 -3.75 -21.78 -9.23
N GLN A 68 -3.08 -22.58 -10.07
CA GLN A 68 -2.49 -22.12 -11.33
C GLN A 68 -3.11 -22.83 -12.53
N ALA A 69 -3.05 -22.20 -13.70
CA ALA A 69 -3.43 -22.83 -14.96
C ALA A 69 -2.41 -23.92 -15.33
N GLY A 70 -2.84 -24.88 -16.17
CA GLY A 70 -1.92 -25.83 -16.79
C GLY A 70 -0.95 -25.16 -17.75
N PRO A 71 0.11 -25.87 -18.19
CA PRO A 71 1.07 -25.32 -19.14
C PRO A 71 0.40 -24.83 -20.42
N ALA A 72 0.76 -23.63 -20.86
CA ALA A 72 0.19 -23.02 -22.07
C ALA A 72 0.44 -23.89 -23.31
N GLY A 73 -0.56 -23.99 -24.19
CA GLY A 73 -0.46 -24.79 -25.42
C GLY A 73 -0.69 -26.30 -25.23
N THR A 74 -1.08 -26.74 -24.03
CA THR A 74 -1.43 -28.14 -23.75
C THR A 74 -2.94 -28.34 -23.65
N LEU A 75 -3.42 -29.58 -23.81
CA LEU A 75 -4.82 -29.96 -23.55
C LEU A 75 -5.28 -29.64 -22.11
N GLN A 76 -4.33 -29.40 -21.21
CA GLN A 76 -4.58 -29.11 -19.80
C GLN A 76 -4.52 -27.62 -19.46
N GLU A 77 -4.33 -26.73 -20.42
CA GLU A 77 -4.18 -25.28 -20.20
C GLU A 77 -5.35 -24.70 -19.38
N LYS A 78 -6.59 -25.13 -19.64
CA LYS A 78 -7.77 -24.68 -18.90
C LYS A 78 -7.97 -25.37 -17.54
N LYS A 79 -7.23 -26.44 -17.26
CA LYS A 79 -7.29 -27.13 -15.97
C LYS A 79 -6.61 -26.28 -14.89
N ARG A 80 -7.06 -26.46 -13.65
CA ARG A 80 -6.48 -25.81 -12.48
C ARG A 80 -5.73 -26.83 -11.65
N PHE A 81 -4.49 -26.50 -11.30
CA PHE A 81 -3.61 -27.31 -10.47
C PHE A 81 -3.24 -26.53 -9.22
N PRO A 82 -3.01 -27.20 -8.08
CA PRO A 82 -2.45 -26.54 -6.92
C PRO A 82 -1.11 -25.88 -7.26
N ASN A 83 -0.96 -24.61 -6.93
CA ASN A 83 0.30 -23.90 -7.06
C ASN A 83 1.15 -24.17 -5.82
N PHE A 84 1.90 -25.27 -5.85
CA PHE A 84 2.73 -25.68 -4.71
C PHE A 84 3.79 -24.65 -4.34
N TYR A 85 4.32 -23.90 -5.30
CA TYR A 85 5.30 -22.85 -5.01
C TYR A 85 4.70 -21.79 -4.08
N ASN A 86 3.52 -21.26 -4.43
CA ASN A 86 2.83 -20.25 -3.62
C ASN A 86 2.35 -20.81 -2.29
N ILE A 87 1.78 -22.02 -2.30
CA ILE A 87 1.28 -22.67 -1.09
C ILE A 87 2.43 -22.87 -0.10
N GLN A 88 3.51 -23.53 -0.51
CA GLN A 88 4.62 -23.87 0.37
C GLN A 88 5.39 -22.64 0.85
N GLY A 89 5.56 -21.61 0.00
CA GLY A 89 6.16 -20.34 0.41
C GLY A 89 5.41 -19.68 1.56
N ARG A 90 4.07 -19.72 1.54
CA ARG A 90 3.22 -19.20 2.63
C ARG A 90 3.25 -20.10 3.86
N THR A 91 3.20 -21.42 3.68
CA THR A 91 3.32 -22.38 4.78
C THR A 91 4.62 -22.16 5.55
N TYR A 92 5.73 -21.94 4.84
CA TYR A 92 7.02 -21.59 5.46
C TYR A 92 6.94 -20.26 6.21
N GLY A 93 6.29 -19.25 5.63
CA GLY A 93 6.06 -17.97 6.29
C GLY A 93 5.41 -18.11 7.66
N ALA A 94 4.34 -18.90 7.79
CA ALA A 94 3.71 -19.19 9.09
C ALA A 94 4.59 -20.04 10.01
N LYS A 95 5.12 -21.16 9.52
CA LYS A 95 5.79 -22.14 10.39
C LYS A 95 7.16 -21.70 10.88
N GLU A 96 7.89 -20.93 10.07
CA GLU A 96 9.31 -20.62 10.30
C GLU A 96 9.62 -19.12 10.20
N GLY A 97 8.96 -18.41 9.29
CA GLY A 97 9.20 -16.98 9.06
C GLY A 97 8.73 -16.11 10.21
N ILE A 98 7.44 -16.19 10.55
CA ILE A 98 6.78 -15.42 11.60
C ILE A 98 7.44 -15.68 12.96
N PRO A 99 7.65 -16.94 13.42
CA PRO A 99 8.29 -17.19 14.71
C PRO A 99 9.68 -16.56 14.82
N ARG A 100 10.51 -16.68 13.76
CA ARG A 100 11.85 -16.08 13.74
C ARG A 100 11.80 -14.57 13.75
N LEU A 101 10.84 -13.98 13.05
CA LEU A 101 10.65 -12.52 13.04
C LEU A 101 10.23 -12.02 14.43
N LEU A 102 9.28 -12.70 15.08
CA LEU A 102 8.82 -12.35 16.43
C LEU A 102 9.95 -12.48 17.46
N ASP A 103 10.75 -13.56 17.41
CA ASP A 103 11.93 -13.74 18.25
C ASP A 103 12.97 -12.63 18.05
N MET A 104 13.22 -12.24 16.79
CA MET A 104 14.14 -11.13 16.49
C MET A 104 13.63 -9.80 17.07
N LEU A 105 12.35 -9.50 16.90
CA LEU A 105 11.76 -8.25 17.39
C LEU A 105 11.78 -8.20 18.93
N ASP A 106 11.48 -9.32 19.59
CA ASP A 106 11.54 -9.43 21.04
C ASP A 106 12.96 -9.22 21.58
N ARG A 107 13.95 -9.89 20.97
CA ARG A 107 15.38 -9.71 21.30
C ARG A 107 15.88 -8.28 21.12
N LEU A 108 15.32 -7.54 20.15
CA LEU A 108 15.65 -6.14 19.90
C LEU A 108 14.77 -5.16 20.68
N HIS A 109 13.81 -5.66 21.47
CA HIS A 109 12.80 -4.87 22.18
C HIS A 109 12.02 -3.91 21.26
N ILE A 110 11.79 -4.33 20.01
CA ILE A 110 11.02 -3.56 19.03
C ILE A 110 9.56 -4.01 19.08
N ARG A 111 8.66 -3.05 19.28
CA ARG A 111 7.22 -3.28 19.22
C ARG A 111 6.77 -3.22 17.76
N GLY A 112 6.03 -4.23 17.32
CA GLY A 112 5.41 -4.27 15.99
C GLY A 112 3.89 -4.15 16.05
N THR A 113 3.29 -3.80 14.92
CA THR A 113 1.85 -3.97 14.66
C THR A 113 1.67 -5.07 13.62
N SER A 114 0.53 -5.76 13.61
CA SER A 114 0.25 -6.79 12.61
C SER A 114 -1.10 -6.55 11.94
N PHE A 115 -1.15 -6.71 10.62
CA PHE A 115 -2.42 -6.88 9.90
C PHE A 115 -2.63 -8.37 9.67
N MET A 116 -3.67 -8.90 10.29
CA MET A 116 -3.90 -10.35 10.32
C MET A 116 -5.18 -10.71 9.59
N ILE A 117 -5.11 -11.72 8.74
CA ILE A 117 -6.30 -12.31 8.13
C ILE A 117 -6.93 -13.27 9.14
N GLY A 118 -8.22 -13.12 9.42
CA GLY A 118 -8.94 -13.96 10.40
C GLY A 118 -8.79 -15.46 10.15
N GLN A 119 -8.91 -15.91 8.89
CA GLN A 119 -8.69 -17.32 8.54
C GLN A 119 -7.27 -17.82 8.82
N ALA A 120 -6.26 -16.95 8.74
CA ALA A 120 -4.88 -17.30 9.08
C ALA A 120 -4.74 -17.50 10.60
N ILE A 121 -5.40 -16.64 11.39
CA ILE A 121 -5.46 -16.76 12.85
C ILE A 121 -6.13 -18.08 13.26
N ASP A 122 -7.29 -18.40 12.67
CA ASP A 122 -8.01 -19.64 12.99
C ASP A 122 -7.14 -20.89 12.78
N ARG A 123 -6.23 -20.84 11.80
CA ARG A 123 -5.33 -21.94 11.46
C ARG A 123 -4.08 -22.00 12.34
N TYR A 124 -3.59 -20.85 12.77
CA TYR A 124 -2.35 -20.71 13.55
C TYR A 124 -2.59 -19.85 14.80
N PRO A 125 -3.46 -20.29 15.72
CA PRO A 125 -3.84 -19.47 16.88
C PRO A 125 -2.67 -19.19 17.82
N ASP A 126 -1.68 -20.08 17.88
CA ASP A 126 -0.50 -19.92 18.75
C ASP A 126 0.45 -18.79 18.30
N LEU A 127 0.27 -18.27 17.08
CA LEU A 127 1.09 -17.18 16.51
C LEU A 127 0.39 -15.82 16.55
N ALA A 128 -0.85 -15.75 17.04
CA ALA A 128 -1.70 -14.57 17.03
C ALA A 128 -1.82 -13.93 18.42
#